data_AF-A0A7G9Y6Z4-F1
#
_entry.id   AF-A0A7G9Y6Z4-F1
#
_cell.length_a   1.000
_cell.length_b   1.000
_cell.length_c   1.000
_cell.angle_alpha   90.00
_cell.angle_beta   90.00
_cell.angle_gamma   90.00
#
_symmetry.space_group_name_H-M   'P 1'
#
loop_
_entity.id
_entity.type
_entity.pdbx_description
1 polymer ?
#
loop_
_entity_poly.entity_id
_entity_poly.type
_entity_poly.pdbx_seq_one_letter_code
_entity_poly.pdbx_strand_id
1 'polypeptide(L)' 'MVLRLSLEKHKNEQRGQIALTEIRMKIIGNIQRNGQITTGESAKMFNISRQAAIKELSMLVELEVIKPEGSGRCVYYAIA' A
#
# COMPACT_ATOMS: atom_id res chain seq x y z
N MET A 1 -16.67 31.35 -8.10
CA MET A 1 -16.90 30.14 -7.28
C MET A 1 -15.90 29.11 -7.76
N VAL A 2 -14.81 28.93 -7.01
CA VAL A 2 -13.61 28.23 -7.45
C VAL A 2 -13.92 26.76 -7.78
N LEU A 3 -13.37 26.29 -8.90
CA LEU A 3 -13.54 24.94 -9.44
C LEU A 3 -13.24 23.90 -8.35
N ARG A 4 -14.29 23.23 -7.91
CA ARG A 4 -14.27 22.05 -7.03
C ARG A 4 -13.24 21.05 -7.57
N LEU A 5 -12.21 20.74 -6.78
CA LEU A 5 -11.69 19.39 -6.51
C LEU A 5 -11.51 18.39 -7.68
N SER A 6 -11.37 18.84 -8.94
CA SER A 6 -11.54 17.96 -10.10
C SER A 6 -10.27 17.60 -10.87
N LEU A 7 -9.09 18.13 -10.54
CA LEU A 7 -7.91 17.93 -11.41
C LEU A 7 -6.70 17.25 -10.76
N GLU A 8 -6.62 17.15 -9.43
CA GLU A 8 -5.46 16.53 -8.78
C GLU A 8 -5.65 15.04 -8.47
N LYS A 9 -6.89 14.59 -8.23
CA LYS A 9 -7.20 13.17 -8.00
C LYS A 9 -7.09 12.31 -9.27
N HIS A 10 -7.26 12.92 -10.44
CA HIS A 10 -7.50 12.18 -11.69
C HIS A 10 -6.24 11.59 -12.36
N LYS A 11 -5.04 11.95 -11.91
CA LYS A 11 -3.77 11.43 -12.47
C LYS A 11 -3.29 10.13 -11.83
N ASN A 12 -3.66 9.86 -10.57
CA ASN A 12 -3.27 8.62 -9.89
C ASN A 12 -4.17 7.43 -10.26
N GLU A 13 -5.36 7.73 -10.80
CA GLU A 13 -6.37 6.71 -11.02
C GLU A 13 -6.11 5.92 -12.31
N GLN A 14 -5.64 6.49 -13.42
CA GLN A 14 -5.80 5.82 -14.73
C GLN A 14 -4.67 4.87 -15.23
N ARG A 15 -3.53 4.71 -14.53
CA ARG A 15 -2.40 3.89 -15.05
C ARG A 15 -1.99 2.65 -14.23
N GLY A 16 -2.35 2.55 -12.95
CA GLY A 16 -2.07 1.36 -12.12
C GLY A 16 -3.20 0.32 -12.07
N GLN A 17 -4.34 0.63 -12.68
CA GLN A 17 -5.65 -0.01 -12.43
C GLN A 17 -5.78 -1.50 -12.84
N ILE A 18 -4.83 -2.13 -13.53
CA ILE A 18 -5.05 -3.49 -14.10
C ILE A 18 -4.26 -4.60 -13.37
N ALA A 19 -3.33 -4.28 -12.45
CA ALA A 19 -2.43 -5.30 -11.89
C ALA A 19 -2.39 -5.41 -10.35
N LEU A 20 -3.18 -4.65 -9.60
CA LEU A 20 -3.26 -4.81 -8.15
C LEU A 20 -4.29 -5.90 -7.81
N THR A 21 -3.80 -7.12 -7.60
CA THR A 21 -4.57 -8.25 -7.06
C THR A 21 -5.32 -7.85 -5.78
N GLU A 22 -6.42 -8.53 -5.45
CA GLU A 22 -7.31 -8.18 -4.31
C GLU A 22 -6.56 -7.97 -2.99
N ILE A 23 -5.48 -8.73 -2.76
CA ILE A 23 -4.61 -8.61 -1.58
C ILE A 23 -3.94 -7.24 -1.53
N ARG A 24 -3.41 -6.74 -2.64
CA ARG A 24 -2.70 -5.45 -2.70
C ARG A 24 -3.63 -4.27 -2.50
N MET A 25 -4.82 -4.31 -3.10
CA MET A 25 -5.85 -3.28 -2.85
C MET A 25 -6.22 -3.20 -1.36
N LYS A 26 -6.36 -4.35 -0.70
CA LYS A 26 -6.63 -4.38 0.74
C LYS A 26 -5.47 -3.87 1.59
N ILE A 27 -4.21 -4.13 1.20
CA ILE A 27 -3.03 -3.55 1.87
C ILE A 27 -3.09 -2.02 1.79
N ILE A 28 -3.29 -1.46 0.59
CA ILE A 28 -3.39 -0.01 0.39
C ILE A 28 -4.54 0.57 1.21
N GLY A 29 -5.72 -0.04 1.16
CA GLY A 29 -6.88 0.41 1.93
C GLY A 29 -6.65 0.35 3.44
N ASN A 30 -5.90 -0.63 3.93
CA ASN A 30 -5.51 -0.69 5.34
C ASN A 30 -4.56 0.47 5.69
N ILE A 31 -3.51 0.69 4.89
CA ILE A 31 -2.55 1.79 5.14
C ILE A 31 -3.28 3.13 5.11
N GLN A 32 -4.24 3.34 4.20
CA GLN A 32 -5.05 4.57 4.19
C GLN A 32 -5.89 4.75 5.47
N ARG A 33 -6.34 3.66 6.09
CA ARG A 33 -7.17 3.69 7.32
C ARG A 33 -6.35 3.80 8.60
N ASN A 34 -5.26 3.05 8.68
CA ASN A 34 -4.42 2.89 9.87
C ASN A 34 -3.15 3.75 9.84
N GLY A 35 -2.83 4.36 8.70
CA GLY A 35 -1.63 5.17 8.45
C GLY A 35 -0.38 4.35 8.12
N GLN A 36 -0.29 3.11 8.59
CA GLN A 36 0.86 2.23 8.39
C GLN A 36 0.47 0.76 8.48
N ILE A 37 1.29 -0.13 7.94
CA ILE A 37 1.17 -1.57 8.11
C ILE A 37 2.55 -2.21 8.28
N THR A 38 2.68 -3.19 9.17
CA THR A 38 3.91 -4.01 9.22
C THR A 38 3.74 -5.29 8.42
N THR A 39 4.85 -5.91 8.02
CA THR A 39 4.82 -7.24 7.38
C THR A 39 4.13 -8.30 8.25
N GLY A 40 4.25 -8.20 9.57
CA GLY A 40 3.59 -9.13 10.50
C GLY A 40 2.08 -8.94 10.51
N GLU A 41 1.63 -7.69 10.46
CA GLU A 41 0.20 -7.37 10.39
C GLU A 41 -0.42 -7.75 9.05
N SER A 42 0.28 -7.50 7.93
CA SER A 42 -0.22 -7.96 6.62
C SER A 42 -0.30 -9.48 6.55
N ALA A 43 0.71 -10.21 7.02
CA ALA A 43 0.68 -11.67 7.05
C ALA A 43 -0.52 -12.21 7.85
N LYS A 44 -0.79 -11.64 9.03
CA LYS A 44 -1.94 -12.02 9.88
C LYS A 44 -3.28 -11.64 9.23
N MET A 45 -3.38 -10.44 8.68
CA MET A 45 -4.62 -9.92 8.07
C MET A 45 -5.07 -10.78 6.89
N PHE A 46 -4.14 -11.27 6.08
CA PHE A 46 -4.45 -12.07 4.90
C PHE A 46 -4.30 -13.58 5.12
N ASN A 47 -3.96 -14.01 6.33
CA ASN A 47 -3.65 -15.40 6.67
C ASN A 47 -2.66 -16.05 5.68
N ILE A 48 -1.64 -15.28 5.28
CA ILE A 48 -0.59 -15.72 4.35
C ILE A 48 0.72 -15.89 5.09
N SER A 49 1.64 -16.63 4.48
CA SER A 49 3.00 -16.74 5.00
C SER A 49 3.69 -15.36 5.03
N ARG A 50 4.60 -15.17 5.99
CA ARG A 50 5.39 -13.94 6.07
C ARG A 50 6.16 -13.66 4.77
N GLN A 51 6.63 -14.69 4.09
CA GLN A 51 7.32 -14.54 2.79
C GLN A 51 6.39 -14.04 1.69
N ALA A 52 5.15 -14.52 1.63
CA ALA A 52 4.15 -14.02 0.69
C ALA A 52 3.81 -12.55 0.97
N ALA A 53 3.65 -12.18 2.25
CA ALA A 53 3.43 -10.80 2.65
C ALA A 53 4.60 -9.87 2.23
N ILE A 54 5.84 -10.32 2.40
CA ILE A 54 7.03 -9.57 1.94
C ILE A 54 6.97 -9.39 0.42
N LYS A 55 6.66 -10.45 -0.34
CA LYS A 55 6.58 -10.39 -1.80
C LYS A 55 5.54 -9.37 -2.29
N GLU A 56 4.35 -9.37 -1.68
CA GLU A 56 3.29 -8.42 -2.02
C GLU A 56 3.67 -6.97 -1.64
N LEU A 57 4.29 -6.77 -0.47
CA LEU A 57 4.76 -5.45 -0.04
C LEU A 57 5.92 -4.95 -0.91
N SER A 58 6.88 -5.80 -1.26
CA SER A 58 8.00 -5.44 -2.15
C SER A 58 7.49 -4.99 -3.51
N MET A 59 6.50 -5.66 -4.10
CA MET A 59 5.90 -5.21 -5.37
C MET A 59 5.25 -3.82 -5.24
N LEU A 60 4.61 -3.53 -4.11
CA LEU A 60 4.02 -2.21 -3.85
C LEU A 60 5.09 -1.12 -3.65
N VAL A 61 6.24 -1.47 -3.09
CA VAL A 61 7.40 -0.60 -2.98
C VAL A 61 8.03 -0.35 -4.34
N GLU A 62 8.20 -1.39 -5.17
CA GLU A 62 8.71 -1.28 -6.55
C GLU A 62 7.81 -0.41 -7.43
N LEU A 63 6.51 -0.42 -7.18
CA LEU A 63 5.54 0.46 -7.84
C LEU A 63 5.49 1.88 -7.24
N GLU A 64 6.35 2.18 -6.28
CA GLU A 64 6.43 3.47 -5.57
C GLU A 64 5.10 3.88 -4.91
N VAL A 65 4.22 2.91 -4.60
CA VAL A 65 2.92 3.16 -3.96
C VAL A 65 3.07 3.29 -2.44
N ILE A 66 3.97 2.49 -1.87
CA ILE A 66 4.28 2.48 -0.44
C ILE A 66 5.79 2.58 -0.24
N LYS A 67 6.22 3.11 0.90
CA LYS A 67 7.62 3.17 1.29
C LYS A 67 7.84 2.47 2.63
N PRO A 68 8.95 1.72 2.79
CA PRO A 68 9.35 1.20 4.09
C PRO A 68 9.88 2.35 4.94
N GLU A 69 9.34 2.47 6.15
CA GLU A 69 9.69 3.46 7.16
C GLU A 69 10.08 2.75 8.46
N GLY A 70 10.93 3.39 9.26
CA GLY A 70 11.40 2.87 10.53
C GLY A 70 12.81 2.26 10.47
N SER A 71 13.20 1.56 11.54
CA SER A 71 14.57 1.06 11.71
C SER A 71 14.62 -0.28 12.43
N GLY A 72 15.49 -1.17 11.95
CA GLY A 72 15.74 -2.48 12.56
C GLY A 72 14.51 -3.38 12.59
N ARG A 73 14.02 -3.70 13.80
CA ARG A 73 12.88 -4.61 14.01
C ARG A 73 11.51 -3.93 13.86
N CYS A 74 11.50 -2.61 13.72
CA CYS A 74 10.28 -1.80 13.62
C CYS A 74 10.12 -1.21 12.22
N VAL A 75 10.27 -2.04 11.19
CA VAL A 75 9.98 -1.63 9.81
C VAL A 75 8.48 -1.74 9.56
N TYR A 76 7.88 -0.64 9.15
CA TYR A 76 6.49 -0.52 8.72
C TYR A 76 6.44 0.11 7.34
N TYR A 77 5.27 0.07 6.70
CA TYR A 77 5.06 0.59 5.36
C TYR A 77 3.96 1.64 5.42
N ALA A 78 4.21 2.80 4.81
CA ALA A 78 3.26 3.90 4.68
C ALA A 78 3.10 4.30 3.21
N ILE A 79 2.04 5.03 2.87
CA ILE A 79 1.90 5.61 1.53
C ILE A 79 3.10 6.53 1.26
N ALA A 80 3.68 6.41 0.06
CA ALA A 80 4.84 7.19 -0.36
C ALA A 80 4.56 8.70 -0.31
#